data_AF-K4CYR4-F1
#
_entry.id   AF-K4CYR4-F1
#
_cell.length_a   1.000
_cell.length_b   1.000
_cell.length_c   1.000
_cell.angle_alpha   90.00
_cell.angle_beta   90.00
_cell.angle_gamma   90.00
#
_symmetry.space_group_name_H-M   'P 1'
#
loop_
_entity.id
_entity.type
_entity.pdbx_description
1 polymer ?
#
loop_
_entity_poly.entity_id
_entity_poly.type
_entity_poly.pdbx_seq_one_letter_code
_entity_poly.pdbx_strand_id
1 'polypeptide(L)'
;MAVGGKVALLPIPLGIANFLVHHIHAFTIHVTVLILLKGVLFARNSHLIPDKANLGFRFPCDEPGRWGICQVSAWDHVFLGLFWLYNSISIVIFHFKLIESIVWAHNKLKVSPTTQPRALSIIKGHAVGVTHYLLGGIATT
;
A
#
# COMPACT_ATOMS: atom_id res chain seq x y z
N MET A 1 6.39 -28.79 12.90
CA MET A 1 6.04 -29.15 14.30
C MET A 1 4.52 -29.11 14.44
N ALA A 2 3.91 -29.99 15.24
CA ALA A 2 2.47 -29.98 15.50
C ALA A 2 2.24 -29.98 17.02
N VAL A 3 1.32 -29.16 17.51
CA VAL A 3 0.93 -29.09 18.92
C VAL A 3 -0.59 -29.27 18.99
N GLY A 4 -1.05 -30.23 19.80
CA GLY A 4 -2.48 -30.49 19.98
C GLY A 4 -3.25 -30.88 18.71
N GLY A 5 -2.61 -31.61 17.78
CA GLY A 5 -3.24 -32.05 16.52
C GLY A 5 -3.41 -30.94 15.46
N LYS A 6 -3.00 -29.70 15.74
CA LYS A 6 -2.88 -28.61 14.76
C LYS A 6 -1.44 -28.50 14.28
N VAL A 7 -1.26 -28.26 12.98
CA VAL A 7 0.08 -28.05 12.43
C VAL A 7 0.54 -26.66 12.86
N ALA A 8 1.57 -26.60 13.71
CA ALA A 8 2.07 -25.36 14.29
C ALA A 8 3.07 -24.65 13.36
N LEU A 9 3.78 -25.40 12.52
CA LEU A 9 4.67 -24.87 11.49
C LEU A 9 4.80 -25.88 10.35
N LEU A 10 4.47 -25.46 9.13
CA LEU A 10 4.68 -26.20 7.88
C LEU A 10 5.84 -25.56 7.10
N PRO A 11 6.65 -26.34 6.38
CA PRO A 11 7.56 -25.78 5.39
C PRO A 11 6.73 -25.11 4.29
N ILE A 12 6.91 -23.80 4.11
CA ILE A 12 6.26 -23.02 3.05
C ILE A 12 7.22 -23.00 1.85
N PRO A 13 6.95 -23.72 0.76
CA PRO A 13 7.82 -23.72 -0.42
C PRO A 13 7.75 -22.35 -1.10
N LEU A 14 8.92 -21.72 -1.29
CA LEU A 14 9.04 -20.47 -2.03
C LEU A 14 8.99 -20.75 -3.53
N GLY A 15 7.94 -20.25 -4.19
CA GLY A 15 7.80 -20.28 -5.64
C GLY A 15 7.92 -18.89 -6.28
N ILE A 16 7.81 -18.82 -7.61
CA ILE A 16 7.85 -17.58 -8.40
C ILE A 16 6.79 -16.56 -7.93
N ALA A 17 5.61 -17.03 -7.51
CA ALA A 17 4.57 -16.18 -6.94
C ALA A 17 5.03 -15.44 -5.67
N ASN A 18 5.87 -16.08 -4.85
CA ASN A 18 6.43 -15.47 -3.65
C ASN A 18 7.50 -14.41 -3.99
N PHE A 19 8.26 -14.60 -5.08
CA PHE A 19 9.20 -13.60 -5.57
C PHE A 19 8.50 -12.34 -6.06
N LEU A 20 7.42 -12.50 -6.83
CA LEU A 20 6.62 -11.38 -7.34
C LEU A 20 5.95 -10.59 -6.21
N VAL A 21 5.34 -11.28 -5.22
CA VAL A 21 4.69 -10.58 -4.11
C VAL A 21 5.70 -9.84 -3.22
N HIS A 22 6.91 -10.38 -3.01
CA HIS A 22 7.95 -9.68 -2.27
C HIS A 22 8.43 -8.41 -3.00
N HIS A 23 8.52 -8.43 -4.33
CA HIS A 23 8.81 -7.22 -5.11
C HIS A 23 7.69 -6.18 -5.00
N ILE A 24 6.42 -6.62 -4.97
CA ILE A 24 5.29 -5.71 -4.77
C ILE A 24 5.35 -5.07 -3.38
N HIS A 25 5.64 -5.85 -2.33
CA HIS A 25 5.84 -5.31 -0.98
C HIS A 25 7.00 -4.31 -0.93
N ALA A 26 8.13 -4.66 -1.53
CA ALA A 26 9.26 -3.75 -1.62
C ALA A 26 8.84 -2.44 -2.32
N PHE A 27 8.18 -2.53 -3.47
CA PHE A 27 7.70 -1.37 -4.22
C PHE A 27 6.77 -0.49 -3.38
N THR A 28 5.76 -1.05 -2.71
CA THR A 28 4.81 -0.26 -1.91
C THR A 28 5.47 0.41 -0.70
N ILE A 29 6.43 -0.27 -0.05
CA ILE A 29 7.21 0.31 1.05
C ILE A 29 8.09 1.45 0.53
N HIS A 30 8.81 1.25 -0.59
CA HIS A 30 9.67 2.28 -1.17
C HIS A 30 8.87 3.52 -1.59
N VAL A 31 7.69 3.35 -2.19
CA VAL A 31 6.81 4.47 -2.54
C VAL A 31 6.32 5.20 -1.28
N THR A 32 5.92 4.48 -0.24
CA THR A 32 5.50 5.08 1.04
C THR A 32 6.64 5.90 1.66
N VAL A 33 7.85 5.35 1.71
CA VAL A 33 9.04 6.03 2.22
C VAL A 33 9.37 7.24 1.35
N LEU A 34 9.30 7.13 0.02
CA LEU A 34 9.59 8.24 -0.89
C LEU A 34 8.64 9.43 -0.66
N ILE A 35 7.34 9.15 -0.47
CA ILE A 35 6.33 10.19 -0.21
C ILE A 35 6.60 10.90 1.13
N LEU A 36 6.83 10.13 2.20
CA LEU A 36 7.09 10.69 3.52
C LEU A 36 8.42 11.44 3.56
N LEU A 37 9.48 10.87 2.98
CA LEU A 37 10.80 11.48 2.92
C LEU A 37 10.76 12.79 2.11
N LYS A 38 10.06 12.82 0.98
CA LYS A 38 9.83 14.05 0.23
C LYS A 38 9.07 15.09 1.07
N GLY A 39 8.02 14.68 1.77
CA GLY A 39 7.25 15.55 2.65
C GLY A 39 8.10 16.20 3.75
N VAL A 40 9.04 15.44 4.33
CA VAL A 40 9.96 15.93 5.37
C VAL A 40 11.06 16.81 4.79
N LEU A 41 11.75 16.38 3.74
CA LEU A 41 12.88 17.11 3.15
C LEU A 41 12.45 18.46 2.57
N PHE A 42 11.29 18.49 1.92
CA PHE A 42 10.75 19.71 1.30
C PHE A 42 9.77 20.45 2.20
N ALA A 43 9.76 20.21 3.52
CA ALA A 43 8.85 20.89 4.44
C ALA A 43 9.16 22.38 4.59
N ARG A 44 10.45 22.75 4.58
CA ARG A 44 10.91 24.13 4.86
C ARG A 44 11.03 25.00 3.61
N ASN A 45 11.52 24.44 2.53
CA ASN A 45 11.66 25.12 1.25
C ASN A 45 11.61 24.12 0.10
N SER A 46 11.32 24.63 -1.08
CA SER A 46 11.43 23.91 -2.34
C SER A 46 11.81 24.89 -3.44
N HIS A 47 12.29 24.40 -4.57
CA HIS A 47 12.53 25.27 -5.74
C HIS A 47 11.27 26.02 -6.20
N LEU A 48 10.09 25.44 -5.94
CA LEU A 48 8.81 26.03 -6.33
C LEU A 48 8.29 27.08 -5.33
N ILE A 49 8.42 26.80 -4.03
CA ILE A 49 8.01 27.66 -2.92
C ILE A 49 9.21 27.79 -1.96
N PRO A 50 10.00 28.88 -2.07
CA PRO A 50 11.22 29.07 -1.28
C PRO A 50 10.94 29.39 0.20
N ASP A 51 9.78 29.97 0.50
CA ASP A 51 9.34 30.46 1.81
C ASP A 51 8.29 29.56 2.47
N LYS A 52 8.27 28.27 2.12
CA LYS A 52 7.30 27.29 2.61
C LYS A 52 7.27 27.15 4.14
N ALA A 53 8.38 27.42 4.82
CA ALA A 53 8.45 27.43 6.28
C ALA A 53 7.50 28.47 6.93
N ASN A 54 7.22 29.59 6.25
CA ASN A 54 6.35 30.65 6.78
C ASN A 54 4.86 30.28 6.68
N LEU A 55 4.49 29.47 5.70
CA LEU A 55 3.14 28.95 5.49
C LEU A 55 2.75 27.88 6.53
N GLY A 56 3.75 27.33 7.23
CA GLY A 56 3.56 26.33 8.29
C GLY A 56 3.43 24.89 7.77
N PHE A 57 3.15 23.98 8.70
CA PHE A 57 3.10 22.54 8.40
C PHE A 57 1.82 22.10 7.69
N ARG A 58 0.74 22.88 7.81
CA ARG A 58 -0.59 22.56 7.28
C ARG A 58 -1.23 23.80 6.65
N PHE A 59 -1.12 23.89 5.34
CA PHE A 59 -1.80 24.90 4.51
C PHE A 59 -2.41 24.22 3.27
N PRO A 60 -3.56 24.68 2.77
CA PRO A 60 -4.26 24.01 1.66
C PRO A 60 -3.57 24.20 0.30
N CYS A 61 -3.28 25.46 -0.06
CA CYS A 61 -2.49 25.84 -1.23
C CYS A 61 -1.85 27.21 -0.93
N ASP A 62 -0.74 27.53 -1.59
CA ASP A 62 -0.19 28.89 -1.65
C ASP A 62 -0.84 29.61 -2.86
N GLU A 63 -1.10 30.91 -2.75
CA GLU A 63 -2.03 31.70 -3.57
C GLU A 63 -1.99 31.44 -5.11
N PRO A 64 -3.08 31.71 -5.87
CA PRO A 64 -3.30 31.20 -7.23
C PRO A 64 -2.29 31.67 -8.31
N GLY A 65 -1.31 32.52 -7.97
CA GLY A 65 -0.35 33.10 -8.92
C GLY A 65 0.64 32.12 -9.57
N ARG A 66 0.68 30.85 -9.15
CA ARG A 66 1.66 29.86 -9.64
C ARG A 66 1.03 28.52 -10.04
N TRP A 67 0.02 28.56 -10.91
CA TRP A 67 -0.46 27.40 -11.70
C TRP A 67 -0.95 26.17 -10.89
N GLY A 68 -1.50 26.35 -9.69
CA GLY A 68 -2.18 25.27 -8.95
C GLY A 68 -1.26 24.42 -8.04
N ILE A 69 -0.63 25.05 -7.06
CA ILE A 69 0.23 24.42 -6.03
C ILE A 69 -0.54 23.80 -4.86
N CYS A 70 -1.64 23.12 -5.16
CA CYS A 70 -2.39 22.38 -4.14
C CYS A 70 -1.67 21.08 -3.78
N GLN A 71 -1.76 20.68 -2.51
CA GLN A 71 -1.08 19.50 -1.96
C GLN A 71 0.46 19.59 -1.80
N VAL A 72 1.03 20.80 -1.79
CA VAL A 72 2.47 20.96 -1.55
C VAL A 72 2.82 20.85 -0.07
N SER A 73 1.86 21.06 0.84
CA SER A 73 2.10 21.02 2.28
C SER A 73 2.63 19.65 2.73
N ALA A 74 3.45 19.66 3.79
CA ALA A 74 3.95 18.43 4.40
C ALA A 74 2.79 17.59 4.95
N TRP A 75 1.70 18.22 5.38
CA TRP A 75 0.47 17.53 5.79
C TRP A 75 -0.16 16.69 4.66
N ASP A 76 -0.15 17.19 3.42
CA ASP A 76 -0.73 16.46 2.28
C ASP A 76 0.14 15.25 1.90
N HIS A 77 1.45 15.34 2.12
CA HIS A 77 2.35 14.20 1.97
C HIS A 77 2.11 13.15 3.07
N VAL A 78 1.76 13.55 4.29
CA VAL A 78 1.32 12.62 5.34
C VAL A 78 0.02 11.94 4.93
N PHE A 79 -0.97 12.70 4.44
CA PHE A 79 -2.25 12.15 3.96
C PHE A 79 -2.05 11.12 2.82
N LEU A 80 -1.26 11.46 1.80
CA LEU A 80 -0.93 10.54 0.72
C LEU A 80 -0.11 9.33 1.22
N GLY A 81 0.78 9.55 2.18
CA GLY A 81 1.55 8.51 2.85
C GLY A 81 0.68 7.52 3.61
N LEU A 82 -0.38 7.97 4.29
CA LEU A 82 -1.37 7.11 4.95
C LEU A 82 -2.10 6.20 3.95
N PHE A 83 -2.48 6.73 2.79
CA PHE A 83 -3.12 5.92 1.75
C PHE A 83 -2.19 4.81 1.22
N TRP A 84 -0.93 5.14 0.98
CA TRP A 84 0.07 4.17 0.53
C TRP A 84 0.47 3.16 1.61
N LEU A 85 0.52 3.59 2.87
CA LEU A 85 0.73 2.72 4.02
C LEU A 85 -0.42 1.72 4.14
N TYR A 86 -1.67 2.17 4.03
CA TYR A 86 -2.84 1.31 4.03
C TYR A 86 -2.78 0.28 2.90
N ASN A 87 -2.43 0.71 1.69
CA ASN A 87 -2.25 -0.19 0.54
C ASN A 87 -1.17 -1.25 0.83
N SER A 88 -0.02 -0.84 1.37
CA SER A 88 1.07 -1.75 1.71
C SER A 88 0.66 -2.79 2.76
N ILE A 89 -0.05 -2.37 3.82
CA ILE A 89 -0.51 -3.27 4.88
C ILE A 89 -1.60 -4.22 4.36
N SER A 90 -2.51 -3.72 3.53
CA SER A 90 -3.59 -4.52 2.95
C SER A 90 -3.06 -5.68 2.10
N ILE A 91 -2.02 -5.44 1.28
CA ILE A 91 -1.41 -6.48 0.43
C ILE A 91 -0.73 -7.56 1.29
N VAL A 92 -0.02 -7.18 2.36
CA VAL A 92 0.62 -8.13 3.29
C VAL A 92 -0.42 -9.03 3.94
N ILE A 93 -1.49 -8.43 4.48
CA ILE A 93 -2.54 -9.17 5.18
C ILE A 93 -3.28 -10.09 4.20
N PHE A 94 -3.63 -9.59 3.01
CA PHE A 94 -4.30 -10.40 1.99
C PHE A 94 -3.46 -11.60 1.58
N HIS A 95 -2.15 -11.41 1.36
CA HIS A 95 -1.23 -12.50 1.01
C HIS A 95 -1.14 -13.55 2.13
N PHE A 96 -1.02 -13.11 3.39
CA PHE A 96 -0.97 -14.01 4.54
C PHE A 96 -2.28 -14.81 4.69
N LYS A 97 -3.44 -14.14 4.58
CA LYS A 97 -4.76 -14.79 4.65
C LYS A 97 -4.97 -15.79 3.51
N LEU A 98 -4.48 -15.48 2.31
CA LEU A 98 -4.51 -16.39 1.18
C LEU A 98 -3.72 -17.67 1.49
N ILE A 99 -2.49 -17.55 2.01
CA ILE A 99 -1.66 -18.72 2.39
C ILE A 99 -2.37 -19.56 3.47
N GLU A 100 -2.89 -18.93 4.52
CA GLU A 100 -3.61 -19.62 5.60
C GLU A 100 -4.82 -20.42 5.07
N SER A 101 -5.62 -19.83 4.18
CA SER A 101 -6.76 -20.53 3.56
C SER A 101 -6.35 -21.73 2.71
N ILE A 102 -5.25 -21.61 1.94
CA ILE A 102 -4.71 -22.68 1.11
C ILE A 102 -4.22 -23.83 2.01
N VAL A 103 -3.47 -23.51 3.07
CA VAL A 103 -2.95 -24.50 4.03
C VAL A 103 -4.10 -25.23 4.75
N TRP A 104 -5.12 -24.50 5.18
CA TRP A 104 -6.32 -25.10 5.78
C TRP A 104 -7.04 -26.04 4.83
N ALA A 105 -7.24 -25.64 3.57
CA ALA A 105 -7.90 -26.46 2.55
C ALA A 105 -7.09 -27.74 2.25
N HIS A 106 -5.77 -27.66 2.14
CA HIS A 106 -4.90 -28.83 1.94
C HIS A 106 -4.96 -29.80 3.13
N ASN A 107 -4.97 -29.29 4.37
CA ASN A 107 -5.09 -30.14 5.56
C ASN A 107 -6.46 -30.82 5.68
N LYS A 108 -7.54 -30.19 5.21
CA LYS A 108 -8.90 -30.76 5.26
C LYS A 108 -9.19 -31.74 4.13
N LEU A 109 -8.75 -31.45 2.91
CA LEU A 109 -9.15 -32.21 1.72
C LEU A 109 -8.05 -33.12 1.16
N LYS A 110 -6.78 -32.99 1.60
CA LYS A 110 -5.62 -33.69 0.98
C LYS A 110 -5.53 -33.54 -0.55
N VAL A 111 -6.19 -32.53 -1.11
CA VAL A 111 -6.20 -32.22 -2.55
C VAL A 111 -5.38 -30.96 -2.76
N SER A 112 -4.33 -31.07 -3.58
CA SER A 112 -3.62 -29.92 -4.12
C SER A 112 -4.42 -29.37 -5.30
N PRO A 113 -4.88 -28.12 -5.30
CA PRO A 113 -5.50 -27.53 -6.47
C PRO A 113 -4.46 -27.45 -7.59
N THR A 114 -4.84 -27.92 -8.78
CA THR A 114 -4.00 -27.86 -10.00
C THR A 114 -3.86 -26.44 -10.56
N THR A 115 -4.76 -25.53 -10.18
CA THR A 115 -4.73 -24.12 -10.54
C THR A 115 -4.43 -23.25 -9.33
N GLN A 116 -3.30 -22.53 -9.35
CA GLN A 116 -2.92 -21.63 -8.27
C GLN A 116 -3.89 -20.43 -8.20
N PRO A 117 -4.41 -20.08 -7.00
CA PRO A 117 -5.14 -18.85 -6.82
C PRO A 117 -4.19 -17.67 -7.05
N ARG A 118 -4.46 -16.92 -8.12
CA ARG A 118 -3.63 -15.78 -8.53
C ARG A 118 -4.20 -14.52 -7.90
N ALA A 119 -3.35 -13.74 -7.23
CA ALA A 119 -3.70 -12.39 -6.82
C ALA A 119 -4.10 -11.56 -8.04
N LEU A 120 -4.94 -10.52 -7.84
CA LEU A 120 -5.25 -9.55 -8.89
C LEU A 120 -3.94 -9.01 -9.49
N SER A 121 -3.91 -8.83 -10.81
CA SER A 121 -2.78 -8.16 -11.47
C SER A 121 -2.67 -6.72 -10.98
N ILE A 122 -1.45 -6.15 -11.05
CA ILE A 122 -1.15 -4.78 -10.58
C ILE A 122 -2.14 -3.76 -11.15
N ILE A 123 -2.44 -3.83 -12.45
CA ILE A 123 -3.41 -2.95 -13.12
C ILE A 123 -4.81 -3.12 -12.54
N LYS A 124 -5.20 -4.36 -12.23
CA LYS A 124 -6.51 -4.69 -11.67
C LYS A 124 -6.60 -4.24 -10.20
N GLY A 125 -5.51 -4.34 -9.45
CA GLY A 125 -5.39 -3.80 -8.09
C GLY A 125 -5.49 -2.28 -8.05
N HIS A 126 -4.78 -1.59 -8.94
CA HIS A 126 -4.88 -0.13 -9.09
C HIS A 126 -6.29 0.31 -9.52
N ALA A 127 -6.91 -0.39 -10.48
CA ALA A 127 -8.27 -0.11 -10.90
C ALA A 127 -9.26 -0.26 -9.74
N VAL A 128 -9.19 -1.35 -8.97
CA VAL A 128 -10.03 -1.54 -7.78
C VAL A 128 -9.79 -0.44 -6.75
N GLY A 129 -8.54 -0.03 -6.54
CA GLY A 129 -8.18 1.08 -5.63
C GLY A 129 -8.77 2.43 -6.07
N VAL A 130 -8.65 2.78 -7.35
CA VAL A 130 -9.21 4.01 -7.93
C VAL A 130 -10.73 4.00 -7.84
N THR A 131 -11.39 2.88 -8.14
CA THR A 131 -12.84 2.76 -8.04
C THR A 131 -13.33 3.00 -6.61
N HIS A 132 -12.67 2.41 -5.60
CA HIS A 132 -13.07 2.63 -4.21
C HIS A 132 -12.76 4.05 -3.72
N TYR A 133 -11.65 4.65 -4.19
CA TYR A 133 -11.29 6.03 -3.85
C TYR A 133 -12.30 7.04 -4.40
N LEU A 134 -12.69 6.90 -5.67
CA LEU A 134 -13.69 7.75 -6.30
C LEU A 134 -15.08 7.55 -5.68
N LEU A 135 -15.48 6.29 -5.43
CA LEU A 135 -16.76 6.00 -4.80
C LEU A 135 -16.83 6.55 -3.37
N GLY A 136 -15.76 6.41 -2.58
CA GLY A 136 -15.67 6.97 -1.24
C GLY A 136 -15.74 8.50 -1.26
N GLY A 137 -14.99 9.15 -2.16
CA GLY A 137 -15.00 10.60 -2.33
C GLY A 137 -16.39 11.13 -2.67
N ILE A 138 -17.07 10.51 -3.65
CA ILE A 138 -18.42 10.90 -4.09
C ILE A 138 -19.47 10.64 -3.00
N ALA A 139 -19.34 9.56 -2.23
CA ALA A 139 -20.29 9.23 -1.16
C ALA A 139 -20.15 10.13 0.09
N THR A 140 -18.98 10.76 0.28
CA THR A 140 -18.72 11.66 1.43
C THR A 140 -18.98 13.14 1.14
N THR A 141 -19.17 13.52 -0.13
CA THR A 141 -19.56 14.87 -0.57
C THR A 141 -21.04 14.95 -0.86
#